data_AF-A0A844XWZ3-F1
#
_entry.id   AF-A0A844XWZ3-F1
#
_cell.length_a   1.000
_cell.length_b   1.000
_cell.length_c   1.000
_cell.angle_alpha   90.00
_cell.angle_beta   90.00
_cell.angle_gamma   90.00
#
_symmetry.space_group_name_H-M   'P 1'
#
loop_
_entity.id
_entity.type
_entity.pdbx_description
1 polymer ?
#
loop_
_entity_poly.entity_id
_entity_poly.type
_entity_poly.pdbx_seq_one_letter_code
_entity_poly.pdbx_strand_id
1 'polypeptide(L)'
;MLKGVQLEKSETGSLCFTIEDISDELKVVIRARLSEICHGAAKASRTTLIYSYQATLKAFFGKFDNKSLDTQKGMIGELLTHVLFLHYEDEFRAASPFFNMEEDSIKKGFDLVLHHRGTSEIWFVEVKAGECGVESSINKLGGLLSLAKNDLKTALNSERNTLWQNAVNGANLVMQDSELKSQIETLLESFNEKAVAGASVSTDYNAVLVAVCFSGEQTFATGAEFEGRHISQRDMKEFRDLMSIALQKATIQSVVDFLRSEIEVG
;
A
#
# COMPACT_ATOMS: atom_id res chain seq x y z
N MET A 1 11.26 -15.95 4.96
CA MET A 1 9.88 -16.45 4.94
C MET A 1 9.29 -16.21 6.32
N LEU A 2 8.20 -15.45 6.42
CA LEU A 2 7.53 -15.19 7.69
C LEU A 2 6.59 -16.35 8.01
N LYS A 3 6.67 -16.91 9.22
CA LYS A 3 5.74 -17.94 9.66
C LYS A 3 4.31 -17.40 9.61
N GLY A 4 3.34 -18.21 9.20
CA GLY A 4 1.94 -17.80 9.09
C GLY A 4 1.61 -16.92 7.89
N VAL A 5 2.60 -16.61 7.04
CA VAL A 5 2.41 -15.86 5.78
C VAL A 5 2.89 -16.70 4.62
N GLN A 6 1.97 -17.10 3.76
CA GLN A 6 2.27 -17.75 2.49
C GLN A 6 2.21 -16.71 1.36
N LEU A 7 3.14 -16.81 0.41
CA LEU A 7 3.17 -16.00 -0.81
C LEU A 7 3.24 -16.94 -2.02
N GLU A 8 2.25 -16.84 -2.90
CA GLU A 8 2.28 -17.40 -4.24
C GLU A 8 2.53 -16.27 -5.24
N LYS A 9 3.69 -16.27 -5.90
CA LYS A 9 4.08 -15.27 -6.90
C LYS A 9 4.11 -15.92 -8.28
N SER A 10 3.46 -15.27 -9.24
CA SER A 10 3.48 -15.65 -10.66
C SER A 10 4.53 -14.85 -11.44
N GLU A 11 4.96 -15.38 -12.57
CA GLU A 11 5.83 -14.66 -13.52
C GLU A 11 5.09 -13.51 -14.22
N THR A 12 3.75 -13.47 -14.18
CA THR A 12 2.96 -12.43 -14.85
C THR A 12 2.85 -11.12 -14.08
N GLY A 13 3.26 -11.10 -12.79
CA GLY A 13 3.09 -9.94 -11.91
C GLY A 13 1.94 -10.05 -10.91
N SER A 14 1.36 -11.25 -10.73
CA SER A 14 0.37 -11.54 -9.68
C SER A 14 1.06 -12.04 -8.41
N LEU A 15 0.74 -11.44 -7.26
CA LEU A 15 1.19 -11.83 -5.93
C LEU A 15 -0.05 -12.14 -5.06
N CYS A 16 -0.10 -13.33 -4.47
CA CYS A 16 -1.17 -13.74 -3.58
C CYS A 16 -0.62 -14.05 -2.19
N PHE A 17 -0.99 -13.25 -1.20
CA PHE A 17 -0.60 -13.44 0.19
C PHE A 17 -1.76 -14.02 1.01
N THR A 18 -1.47 -15.10 1.74
CA THR A 18 -2.37 -15.70 2.73
C THR A 18 -1.78 -15.51 4.12
N ILE A 19 -2.46 -14.76 4.99
CA ILE A 19 -2.04 -14.49 6.36
C ILE A 19 -2.90 -15.32 7.33
N GLU A 20 -2.40 -16.48 7.72
CA GLU A 20 -3.07 -17.38 8.68
C GLU A 20 -3.08 -16.74 10.08
N ASP A 21 -1.91 -16.37 10.58
CA ASP A 21 -1.73 -15.78 11.90
C ASP A 21 -0.79 -14.57 11.89
N ILE A 22 -0.97 -13.68 12.89
CA ILE A 22 0.01 -12.62 13.14
C ILE A 22 1.11 -13.24 14.02
N SER A 23 2.03 -13.94 13.37
CA SER A 23 3.14 -14.64 14.00
C SER A 23 4.10 -13.68 14.69
N ASP A 24 4.93 -14.17 15.61
CA ASP A 24 5.92 -13.33 16.29
C ASP A 24 6.93 -12.72 15.30
N GLU A 25 7.26 -13.44 14.23
CA GLU A 25 8.08 -12.95 13.14
C GLU A 25 7.40 -11.78 12.40
N LEU A 26 6.11 -11.91 12.07
CA LEU A 26 5.36 -10.81 11.44
C LEU A 26 5.24 -9.61 12.40
N LYS A 27 5.00 -9.83 13.69
CA LYS A 27 4.99 -8.76 14.71
C LYS A 27 6.32 -8.02 14.74
N VAL A 28 7.45 -8.74 14.69
CA VAL A 28 8.79 -8.11 14.64
C VAL A 28 8.95 -7.24 13.40
N VAL A 29 8.50 -7.70 12.22
CA VAL A 29 8.53 -6.88 11.00
C VAL A 29 7.65 -5.64 11.15
N ILE A 30 6.41 -5.78 11.64
CA ILE A 30 5.52 -4.64 11.86
C ILE A 30 6.17 -3.63 12.81
N ARG A 31 6.71 -4.06 13.95
CA ARG A 31 7.42 -3.19 14.92
C ARG A 31 8.58 -2.43 14.27
N ALA A 32 9.42 -3.14 13.53
CA ALA A 32 10.61 -2.57 12.90
C ALA A 32 10.27 -1.56 11.80
N ARG A 33 9.12 -1.70 11.14
CA ARG A 33 8.75 -0.91 9.96
C ARG A 33 7.72 0.18 10.25
N LEU A 34 6.94 0.09 11.33
CA LEU A 34 5.77 0.96 11.54
C LEU A 34 6.13 2.46 11.51
N SER A 35 7.17 2.87 12.22
CA SER A 35 7.57 4.29 12.25
C SER A 35 8.05 4.78 10.87
N GLU A 36 8.83 3.96 10.16
CA GLU A 36 9.29 4.25 8.79
C GLU A 36 8.11 4.37 7.82
N ILE A 37 7.15 3.45 7.89
CA ILE A 37 5.95 3.46 7.05
C ILE A 37 5.15 4.74 7.33
N CYS A 38 4.87 5.03 8.60
CA CYS A 38 4.02 6.16 8.98
C CYS A 38 4.65 7.52 8.73
N HIS A 39 5.95 7.70 9.00
CA HIS A 39 6.60 9.02 8.99
C HIS A 39 7.60 9.21 7.85
N GLY A 40 7.98 8.14 7.15
CA GLY A 40 9.08 8.10 6.21
C GLY A 40 10.43 7.77 6.88
N ALA A 41 11.29 7.08 6.15
CA ALA A 41 12.58 6.58 6.64
C ALA A 41 13.47 7.69 7.23
N ALA A 42 13.53 8.86 6.60
CA ALA A 42 14.36 9.98 7.07
C ALA A 42 13.91 10.58 8.41
N LYS A 43 12.63 10.49 8.77
CA LYS A 43 12.12 10.92 10.08
C LYS A 43 12.23 9.81 11.11
N ALA A 44 11.87 8.59 10.73
CA ALA A 44 11.94 7.42 11.61
C ALA A 44 13.39 7.09 12.06
N SER A 45 14.39 7.43 11.25
CA SER A 45 15.81 7.27 11.63
C SER A 45 16.28 8.28 12.69
N ARG A 46 15.47 9.29 13.02
CA ARG A 46 15.81 10.27 14.06
C ARG A 46 15.47 9.65 15.41
N THR A 47 16.39 9.71 16.37
CA THR A 47 16.21 9.17 17.74
C THR A 47 15.30 10.04 18.61
N THR A 48 14.31 10.72 18.03
CA THR A 48 13.40 11.61 18.74
C THR A 48 12.17 10.85 19.22
N LEU A 49 11.65 11.25 20.39
CA LEU A 49 10.49 10.59 21.00
C LEU A 49 9.25 10.60 20.09
N ILE A 50 9.07 11.65 19.29
CA ILE A 50 7.91 11.84 18.41
C ILE A 50 7.82 10.83 17.25
N TYR A 51 8.93 10.18 16.88
CA TYR A 51 8.97 9.13 15.85
C TYR A 51 9.26 7.75 16.45
N SER A 52 9.16 7.63 17.78
CA SER A 52 9.26 6.33 18.45
C SER A 52 8.06 5.44 18.10
N TYR A 53 8.27 4.13 18.13
CA TYR A 53 7.20 3.15 17.90
C TYR A 53 5.94 3.43 18.73
N GLN A 54 6.11 3.73 20.03
CA GLN A 54 5.00 4.04 20.94
C GLN A 54 4.25 5.33 20.57
N ALA A 55 4.97 6.38 20.18
CA ALA A 55 4.33 7.61 19.71
C ALA A 55 3.58 7.38 18.39
N THR A 56 4.16 6.59 17.47
CA THR A 56 3.53 6.24 16.20
C THR A 56 2.24 5.42 16.41
N LEU A 57 2.23 4.44 17.32
CA LEU A 57 1.01 3.69 17.67
C LEU A 57 -0.10 4.60 18.20
N LYS A 58 0.22 5.50 19.13
CA LYS A 58 -0.76 6.45 19.68
C LYS A 58 -1.31 7.37 18.59
N ALA A 59 -0.45 7.86 17.69
CA ALA A 59 -0.88 8.66 16.56
C ALA A 59 -1.74 7.87 15.56
N PHE A 60 -1.38 6.61 15.27
CA PHE A 60 -2.17 5.72 14.42
C PHE A 60 -3.59 5.55 14.97
N PHE A 61 -3.72 5.19 16.26
CA PHE A 61 -5.03 4.96 16.87
C PHE A 61 -5.85 6.23 17.06
N GLY A 62 -5.20 7.38 17.30
CA GLY A 62 -5.88 8.68 17.27
C GLY A 62 -6.57 8.96 15.93
N LYS A 63 -5.97 8.51 14.82
CA LYS A 63 -6.54 8.62 13.47
C LYS A 63 -7.51 7.48 13.12
N PHE A 64 -7.41 6.33 13.78
CA PHE A 64 -8.15 5.09 13.47
C PHE A 64 -9.49 4.97 14.20
N ASP A 65 -9.53 5.31 15.49
CA ASP A 65 -10.64 4.93 16.38
C ASP A 65 -11.96 5.60 16.02
N ASN A 66 -11.89 6.81 15.44
CA ASN A 66 -13.06 7.59 15.06
C ASN A 66 -13.54 7.34 13.63
N LYS A 67 -12.97 6.34 12.93
CA LYS A 67 -13.30 6.05 11.52
C LYS A 67 -14.35 4.95 11.42
N SER A 68 -15.09 4.94 10.31
CA SER A 68 -16.02 3.84 10.00
C SER A 68 -15.26 2.52 9.83
N LEU A 69 -15.95 1.39 10.05
CA LEU A 69 -15.35 0.06 9.87
C LEU A 69 -14.72 -0.13 8.48
N ASP A 70 -15.36 0.39 7.42
CA ASP A 70 -14.81 0.29 6.07
C ASP A 70 -13.54 1.12 5.89
N THR A 71 -13.48 2.30 6.51
CA THR A 71 -12.26 3.12 6.51
C THR A 71 -11.15 2.43 7.31
N GLN A 72 -11.47 1.84 8.46
CA GLN A 72 -10.53 1.06 9.28
C GLN A 72 -9.96 -0.13 8.50
N LYS A 73 -10.80 -0.86 7.76
CA LYS A 73 -10.37 -1.94 6.84
C LYS A 73 -9.40 -1.44 5.79
N GLY A 74 -9.71 -0.29 5.17
CA GLY A 74 -8.81 0.37 4.22
C GLY A 74 -7.44 0.67 4.85
N MET A 75 -7.43 1.31 6.02
CA MET A 75 -6.20 1.67 6.74
C MET A 75 -5.34 0.44 7.09
N ILE A 76 -5.96 -0.64 7.56
CA ILE A 76 -5.24 -1.89 7.86
C ILE A 76 -4.76 -2.59 6.58
N GLY A 77 -5.57 -2.57 5.52
CA GLY A 77 -5.17 -3.11 4.22
C GLY A 77 -3.95 -2.40 3.64
N GLU A 78 -3.91 -1.08 3.73
CA GLU A 78 -2.79 -0.26 3.28
C GLU A 78 -1.54 -0.48 4.14
N LEU A 79 -1.69 -0.52 5.47
CA LEU A 79 -0.59 -0.84 6.39
C LEU A 79 0.00 -2.23 6.10
N LEU A 80 -0.83 -3.25 5.93
CA LEU A 80 -0.38 -4.61 5.59
C LEU A 80 0.29 -4.66 4.22
N THR A 81 -0.18 -3.86 3.27
CA THR A 81 0.47 -3.72 1.95
C THR A 81 1.89 -3.20 2.13
N HIS A 82 2.08 -2.09 2.87
CA HIS A 82 3.42 -1.59 3.16
C HIS A 82 4.30 -2.64 3.84
N VAL A 83 3.77 -3.38 4.82
CA VAL A 83 4.55 -4.36 5.59
C VAL A 83 4.96 -5.54 4.74
N LEU A 84 4.00 -6.18 4.06
CA LEU A 84 4.25 -7.45 3.36
C LEU A 84 4.90 -7.21 2.01
N PHE A 85 4.39 -6.28 1.21
CA PHE A 85 4.95 -6.05 -0.12
C PHE A 85 6.41 -5.59 -0.01
N LEU A 86 6.72 -4.60 0.83
CA LEU A 86 8.10 -4.12 0.97
C LEU A 86 9.03 -5.10 1.70
N HIS A 87 8.49 -6.10 2.42
CA HIS A 87 9.29 -7.16 3.03
C HIS A 87 9.68 -8.23 2.01
N TYR A 88 8.77 -8.61 1.12
CA TYR A 88 8.99 -9.69 0.15
C TYR A 88 9.54 -9.19 -1.20
N GLU A 89 9.29 -7.93 -1.56
CA GLU A 89 9.75 -7.30 -2.81
C GLU A 89 10.78 -6.21 -2.47
N ASP A 90 11.98 -6.63 -2.09
CA ASP A 90 13.05 -5.77 -1.56
C ASP A 90 13.72 -4.86 -2.61
N GLU A 91 13.33 -5.03 -3.87
CA GLU A 91 13.65 -4.15 -4.99
C GLU A 91 12.80 -2.88 -4.99
N PHE A 92 11.67 -2.84 -4.26
CA PHE A 92 10.83 -1.66 -4.12
C PHE A 92 11.05 -0.91 -2.80
N ARG A 93 10.89 0.41 -2.84
CA ARG A 93 10.85 1.26 -1.65
C ARG A 93 9.71 2.25 -1.76
N ALA A 94 9.12 2.60 -0.62
CA ALA A 94 8.10 3.65 -0.57
C ALA A 94 8.76 5.02 -0.82
N ALA A 95 8.13 5.80 -1.67
CA ALA A 95 8.42 7.20 -1.93
C ALA A 95 7.41 8.14 -1.25
N SER A 96 6.44 7.62 -0.49
CA SER A 96 5.51 8.44 0.29
C SER A 96 5.29 7.82 1.68
N PRO A 97 5.12 8.64 2.73
CA PRO A 97 4.73 8.16 4.05
C PRO A 97 3.23 7.80 4.06
N PHE A 98 2.87 6.84 4.92
CA PHE A 98 1.49 6.43 5.15
C PHE A 98 0.68 7.50 5.90
N PHE A 99 1.26 8.26 6.83
CA PHE A 99 0.55 9.40 7.41
C PHE A 99 0.60 10.61 6.49
N ASN A 100 -0.56 11.25 6.32
CA ASN A 100 -0.60 12.64 5.90
C ASN A 100 0.10 13.51 6.97
N MET A 101 1.10 14.27 6.52
CA MET A 101 1.90 15.13 7.38
C MET A 101 1.32 16.53 7.57
N GLU A 102 0.31 16.91 6.79
CA GLU A 102 -0.28 18.25 6.77
C GLU A 102 -1.62 18.32 7.52
N GLU A 103 -2.38 17.23 7.54
CA GLU A 103 -3.68 17.15 8.20
C GLU A 103 -3.75 15.99 9.19
N ASP A 104 -4.73 16.04 10.11
CA ASP A 104 -5.02 14.92 11.00
C ASP A 104 -5.82 13.79 10.31
N SER A 105 -5.45 13.50 9.06
CA SER A 105 -5.94 12.38 8.27
C SER A 105 -4.79 11.40 7.99
N ILE A 106 -5.09 10.22 7.45
CA ILE A 106 -4.06 9.31 6.93
C ILE A 106 -3.84 9.58 5.43
N LYS A 107 -4.91 9.77 4.66
CA LYS A 107 -4.84 9.77 3.20
C LYS A 107 -4.81 11.19 2.59
N LYS A 108 -3.84 11.44 1.70
CA LYS A 108 -3.86 12.55 0.74
C LYS A 108 -3.04 12.17 -0.51
N GLY A 109 -3.70 11.92 -1.63
CA GLY A 109 -3.03 11.48 -2.86
C GLY A 109 -3.27 10.00 -3.17
N PHE A 110 -2.32 9.40 -3.87
CA PHE A 110 -2.23 7.94 -4.07
C PHE A 110 -2.03 7.23 -2.73
N ASP A 111 -2.47 5.98 -2.60
CA ASP A 111 -2.28 5.22 -1.36
C ASP A 111 -0.78 5.00 -1.11
N LEU A 112 -0.07 4.45 -2.10
CA LEU A 112 1.39 4.40 -2.05
C LEU A 112 1.98 4.88 -3.38
N VAL A 113 3.14 5.53 -3.27
CA VAL A 113 4.06 5.72 -4.38
C VAL A 113 5.28 4.88 -4.08
N LEU A 114 5.68 4.04 -5.02
CA LEU A 114 6.85 3.18 -4.90
C LEU A 114 7.88 3.57 -5.95
N HIS A 115 9.15 3.38 -5.63
CA HIS A 115 10.22 3.40 -6.61
C HIS A 115 10.98 2.08 -6.62
N HIS A 116 11.36 1.62 -7.80
CA HIS A 116 12.21 0.46 -7.99
C HIS A 116 13.69 0.86 -7.85
N ARG A 117 14.46 0.16 -7.01
CA ARG A 117 15.84 0.51 -6.65
C ARG A 117 16.83 0.38 -7.82
N GLY A 118 16.56 -0.54 -8.74
CA GLY A 118 17.48 -0.83 -9.85
C GLY A 118 17.22 -0.03 -11.14
N THR A 119 16.00 0.50 -11.30
CA THR A 119 15.56 1.15 -12.56
C THR A 119 15.04 2.57 -12.34
N SER A 120 14.86 2.99 -11.08
CA SER A 120 14.22 4.26 -10.71
C SER A 120 12.79 4.41 -11.23
N GLU A 121 12.15 3.33 -11.69
CA GLU A 121 10.77 3.36 -12.13
C GLU A 121 9.83 3.63 -10.97
N ILE A 122 8.79 4.43 -11.23
CA ILE A 122 7.76 4.79 -10.27
C ILE A 122 6.51 3.95 -10.51
N TRP A 123 5.97 3.41 -9.42
CA TRP A 123 4.77 2.60 -9.42
C TRP A 123 3.74 3.21 -8.47
N PHE A 124 2.52 3.40 -8.97
CA PHE A 124 1.41 3.95 -8.19
C PHE A 124 0.52 2.83 -7.69
N VAL A 125 0.19 2.87 -6.40
CA VAL A 125 -0.57 1.82 -5.74
C VAL A 125 -1.94 2.35 -5.35
N GLU A 126 -2.98 1.55 -5.61
CA GLU A 126 -4.32 1.76 -5.07
C GLU A 126 -4.77 0.50 -4.34
N VAL A 127 -5.21 0.68 -3.10
CA VAL A 127 -5.60 -0.38 -2.18
C VAL A 127 -7.11 -0.33 -1.96
N LYS A 128 -7.78 -1.45 -2.21
CA LYS A 128 -9.19 -1.65 -1.88
C LYS A 128 -9.34 -2.81 -0.93
N ALA A 129 -9.98 -2.54 0.21
CA ALA A 129 -10.22 -3.52 1.24
C ALA A 129 -11.71 -3.75 1.46
N GLY A 130 -12.11 -4.97 1.79
CA GLY A 130 -13.49 -5.27 2.13
C GLY A 130 -13.70 -6.67 2.69
N GLU A 131 -14.85 -6.88 3.30
CA GLU A 131 -15.28 -8.21 3.75
C GLU A 131 -15.75 -9.06 2.56
N CYS A 132 -15.44 -10.36 2.64
CA CYS A 132 -15.90 -11.36 1.68
C CYS A 132 -17.43 -11.53 1.72
N GLY A 133 -18.03 -11.42 2.91
CA GLY A 133 -19.48 -11.56 3.08
C GLY A 133 -19.96 -12.94 2.63
N VAL A 134 -20.95 -12.96 1.73
CA VAL A 134 -21.53 -14.19 1.15
C VAL A 134 -20.88 -14.60 -0.19
N GLU A 135 -19.98 -13.76 -0.73
CA GLU A 135 -19.28 -14.05 -1.97
C GLU A 135 -18.10 -15.01 -1.74
N SER A 136 -17.65 -15.70 -2.78
CA SER A 136 -16.33 -16.36 -2.71
C SER A 136 -15.22 -15.31 -2.65
N SER A 137 -14.12 -15.66 -1.98
CA SER A 137 -12.93 -14.80 -1.85
C SER A 137 -12.41 -14.34 -3.22
N ILE A 138 -12.38 -15.22 -4.23
CA ILE A 138 -11.95 -14.87 -5.59
C ILE A 138 -12.87 -13.85 -6.28
N ASN A 139 -14.19 -13.93 -6.06
CA ASN A 139 -15.13 -12.95 -6.61
C ASN A 139 -14.95 -11.61 -5.92
N LYS A 140 -14.81 -11.61 -4.59
CA LYS A 140 -14.55 -10.40 -3.82
C LYS A 140 -13.26 -9.70 -4.27
N LEU A 141 -12.17 -10.46 -4.38
CA LEU A 141 -10.88 -9.95 -4.87
C LEU A 141 -11.00 -9.36 -6.28
N GLY A 142 -11.71 -10.02 -7.19
CA GLY A 142 -11.96 -9.51 -8.54
C GLY A 142 -12.73 -8.17 -8.55
N GLY A 143 -13.73 -8.03 -7.67
CA GLY A 143 -14.46 -6.78 -7.48
C GLY A 143 -13.57 -5.66 -6.94
N LEU A 144 -12.79 -5.95 -5.89
CA LEU A 144 -11.85 -4.99 -5.29
C LEU A 144 -10.76 -4.55 -6.27
N LEU A 145 -10.20 -5.48 -7.07
CA LEU A 145 -9.23 -5.13 -8.12
C LEU A 145 -9.84 -4.20 -9.17
N SER A 146 -11.08 -4.45 -9.57
CA SER A 146 -11.76 -3.61 -10.57
C SER A 146 -12.00 -2.19 -10.02
N LEU A 147 -12.36 -2.07 -8.74
CA LEU A 147 -12.47 -0.77 -8.06
C LEU A 147 -11.11 -0.07 -7.96
N ALA A 148 -10.06 -0.76 -7.52
CA ALA A 148 -8.71 -0.22 -7.44
C ALA A 148 -8.24 0.32 -8.80
N LYS A 149 -8.44 -0.47 -9.86
CA LYS A 149 -8.09 -0.07 -11.23
C LYS A 149 -8.82 1.19 -11.63
N ASN A 150 -10.15 1.22 -11.49
CA ASN A 150 -10.97 2.32 -12.00
C ASN A 150 -10.62 3.62 -11.26
N ASP A 151 -10.40 3.56 -9.96
CA ASP A 151 -10.03 4.72 -9.15
C ASP A 151 -8.63 5.22 -9.52
N LEU A 152 -7.65 4.32 -9.64
CA LEU A 152 -6.28 4.69 -10.01
C LEU A 152 -6.21 5.23 -11.44
N LYS A 153 -6.89 4.59 -12.39
CA LYS A 153 -7.00 5.07 -13.77
C LYS A 153 -7.60 6.47 -13.81
N THR A 154 -8.68 6.70 -13.07
CA THR A 154 -9.33 8.01 -12.99
C THR A 154 -8.38 9.05 -12.41
N ALA A 155 -7.66 8.70 -11.34
CA ALA A 155 -6.68 9.58 -10.71
C ALA A 155 -5.54 9.95 -11.68
N LEU A 156 -4.95 8.97 -12.35
CA LEU A 156 -3.84 9.15 -13.29
C LEU A 156 -4.25 9.89 -14.58
N ASN A 157 -5.50 9.79 -15.00
CA ASN A 157 -6.04 10.55 -16.14
C ASN A 157 -6.51 11.96 -15.77
N SER A 158 -6.51 12.32 -14.49
CA SER A 158 -7.06 13.59 -14.04
C SER A 158 -6.05 14.74 -14.16
N GLU A 159 -6.56 15.95 -14.35
CA GLU A 159 -5.79 17.21 -14.28
C GLU A 159 -5.48 17.62 -12.82
N ARG A 160 -5.78 16.75 -11.85
CA ARG A 160 -5.65 17.06 -10.41
C ARG A 160 -4.18 17.07 -10.00
N ASN A 161 -3.51 18.19 -10.24
CA ASN A 161 -2.11 18.43 -9.89
C ASN A 161 -1.78 18.17 -8.40
N THR A 162 -2.75 18.35 -7.49
CA THR A 162 -2.57 18.11 -6.05
C THR A 162 -2.18 16.68 -5.72
N LEU A 163 -2.56 15.67 -6.53
CA LEU A 163 -2.14 14.28 -6.33
C LEU A 163 -0.61 14.16 -6.49
N TRP A 164 -0.09 14.76 -7.57
CA TRP A 164 1.31 14.71 -7.92
C TRP A 164 2.18 15.56 -7.00
N GLN A 165 1.68 16.74 -6.60
CA GLN A 165 2.34 17.57 -5.58
C GLN A 165 2.52 16.81 -4.26
N ASN A 166 1.51 16.05 -3.82
CA ASN A 166 1.64 15.23 -2.62
C ASN A 166 2.68 14.11 -2.81
N ALA A 167 2.77 13.51 -4.00
CA ALA A 167 3.80 12.51 -4.30
C ALA A 167 5.21 13.11 -4.26
N VAL A 168 5.43 14.28 -4.86
CA VAL A 168 6.72 15.02 -4.82
C VAL A 168 7.11 15.36 -3.37
N ASN A 169 6.15 15.86 -2.59
CA ASN A 169 6.36 16.17 -1.18
C ASN A 169 6.66 14.91 -0.35
N GLY A 170 6.00 13.79 -0.66
CA GLY A 170 6.26 12.49 -0.05
C GLY A 170 7.70 12.04 -0.30
N ALA A 171 8.16 12.09 -1.55
CA ALA A 171 9.52 11.65 -1.92
C ALA A 171 10.56 12.49 -1.18
N ASN A 172 10.31 13.80 -1.11
CA ASN A 172 11.11 14.76 -0.36
C ASN A 172 11.34 14.39 1.11
N LEU A 173 10.32 13.81 1.74
CA LEU A 173 10.30 13.47 3.16
C LEU A 173 10.90 12.10 3.47
N VAL A 174 10.76 11.14 2.55
CA VAL A 174 11.13 9.75 2.80
C VAL A 174 12.59 9.48 2.42
N MET A 175 13.06 10.08 1.33
CA MET A 175 14.33 9.71 0.70
C MET A 175 15.52 10.44 1.33
N GLN A 176 16.57 9.68 1.69
CA GLN A 176 17.82 10.21 2.26
C GLN A 176 18.93 10.38 1.22
N ASP A 177 18.97 9.52 0.20
CA ASP A 177 19.95 9.61 -0.89
C ASP A 177 19.62 10.81 -1.78
N SER A 178 20.51 11.80 -1.83
CA SER A 178 20.27 13.06 -2.54
C SER A 178 20.16 12.91 -4.05
N GLU A 179 20.90 11.97 -4.65
CA GLU A 179 20.90 11.80 -6.10
C GLU A 179 19.63 11.07 -6.55
N LEU A 180 19.33 9.95 -5.91
CA LEU A 180 18.12 9.19 -6.20
C LEU A 180 16.86 10.01 -5.89
N LYS A 181 16.88 10.79 -4.80
CA LYS A 181 15.81 11.73 -4.46
C LYS A 181 15.57 12.72 -5.60
N SER A 182 16.62 13.38 -6.11
CA SER A 182 16.49 14.33 -7.21
C SER A 182 15.92 13.68 -8.48
N GLN A 183 16.34 12.45 -8.80
CA GLN A 183 15.80 11.72 -9.95
C GLN A 183 14.30 11.44 -9.83
N ILE A 184 13.87 10.95 -8.66
CA ILE A 184 12.45 10.64 -8.39
C ILE A 184 11.62 11.93 -8.38
N GLU A 185 12.13 13.02 -7.80
CA GLU A 185 11.47 14.33 -7.81
C GLU A 185 11.25 14.83 -9.23
N THR A 186 12.30 14.88 -10.05
CA THR A 186 12.20 15.33 -11.44
C THR A 186 11.18 14.48 -12.23
N LEU A 187 11.15 13.16 -11.99
CA LEU A 187 10.18 12.30 -12.65
C LEU A 187 8.74 12.59 -12.20
N LEU A 188 8.49 12.72 -10.90
CA LEU A 188 7.16 13.08 -10.37
C LEU A 188 6.72 14.48 -10.79
N GLU A 189 7.63 15.44 -10.86
CA GLU A 189 7.37 16.79 -11.36
C GLU A 189 6.98 16.75 -12.84
N SER A 190 7.66 15.96 -13.67
CA SER A 190 7.29 15.78 -15.07
C SER A 190 5.89 15.18 -15.25
N PHE A 191 5.47 14.29 -14.34
CA PHE A 191 4.11 13.75 -14.33
C PHE A 191 3.09 14.81 -13.92
N ASN A 192 3.43 15.65 -12.94
CA ASN A 192 2.61 16.78 -12.54
C ASN A 192 2.42 17.77 -13.69
N GLU A 193 3.48 18.08 -14.44
CA GLU A 193 3.40 18.95 -15.63
C GLU A 193 2.47 18.37 -16.70
N LYS A 194 2.54 17.06 -16.98
CA LYS A 194 1.59 16.38 -17.87
C LYS A 194 0.14 16.53 -17.41
N ALA A 195 -0.11 16.38 -16.11
CA ALA A 195 -1.46 16.53 -15.55
C ALA A 195 -1.97 17.97 -15.67
N VAL A 196 -1.14 18.97 -15.34
CA VAL A 196 -1.48 20.39 -15.51
C VAL A 196 -1.75 20.74 -16.97
N ALA A 197 -1.04 20.10 -17.90
CA ALA A 197 -1.24 20.29 -19.34
C ALA A 197 -2.45 19.52 -19.92
N GLY A 198 -3.21 18.77 -19.11
CA GLY A 198 -4.31 17.93 -19.60
C GLY A 198 -3.87 16.76 -20.47
N ALA A 199 -2.60 16.34 -20.38
CA ALA A 199 -1.98 15.32 -21.21
C ALA A 199 -1.66 14.01 -20.43
N SER A 200 -2.07 13.93 -19.16
CA SER A 200 -1.82 12.74 -18.34
C SER A 200 -2.74 11.60 -18.74
N VAL A 201 -2.15 10.45 -19.09
CA VAL A 201 -2.87 9.23 -19.46
C VAL A 201 -2.32 8.03 -18.67
N SER A 202 -3.21 7.18 -18.17
CA SER A 202 -2.88 6.09 -17.24
C SER A 202 -1.90 5.08 -17.84
N THR A 203 -1.91 4.93 -19.17
CA THR A 203 -0.99 4.08 -19.93
C THR A 203 0.47 4.54 -19.91
N ASP A 204 0.76 5.73 -19.38
CA ASP A 204 2.14 6.22 -19.21
C ASP A 204 2.79 5.72 -17.91
N TYR A 205 2.00 5.17 -16.98
CA TYR A 205 2.42 4.91 -15.61
C TYR A 205 2.32 3.43 -15.25
N ASN A 206 3.21 2.98 -14.38
CA ASN A 206 3.13 1.64 -13.79
C ASN A 206 2.15 1.63 -12.61
N ALA A 207 1.41 0.54 -12.47
CA ALA A 207 0.38 0.40 -11.45
C ALA A 207 0.54 -0.87 -10.62
N VAL A 208 0.18 -0.76 -9.34
CA VAL A 208 -0.02 -1.90 -8.45
C VAL A 208 -1.45 -1.83 -7.92
N LEU A 209 -2.25 -2.85 -8.25
CA LEU A 209 -3.62 -2.95 -7.77
C LEU A 209 -3.68 -3.91 -6.60
N VAL A 210 -4.14 -3.42 -5.44
CA VAL A 210 -4.18 -4.24 -4.22
C VAL A 210 -5.62 -4.49 -3.80
N ALA A 211 -5.96 -5.77 -3.68
CA ALA A 211 -7.25 -6.24 -3.19
C ALA A 211 -7.06 -6.96 -1.85
N VAL A 212 -7.61 -6.39 -0.79
CA VAL A 212 -7.56 -6.94 0.57
C VAL A 212 -8.91 -7.54 0.93
N CYS A 213 -8.96 -8.85 1.04
CA CYS A 213 -10.18 -9.58 1.38
C CYS A 213 -10.12 -10.06 2.83
N PHE A 214 -11.02 -9.54 3.66
CA PHE A 214 -11.28 -10.07 4.99
C PHE A 214 -12.28 -11.23 4.88
N SER A 215 -11.77 -12.45 4.86
CA SER A 215 -12.52 -13.67 4.52
C SER A 215 -13.20 -14.34 5.71
N GLY A 216 -12.86 -13.97 6.94
CA GLY A 216 -13.18 -14.81 8.11
C GLY A 216 -12.60 -16.20 7.94
N GLU A 217 -13.40 -17.20 8.28
CA GLU A 217 -13.08 -18.64 8.16
C GLU A 217 -13.31 -19.22 6.76
N GLN A 218 -13.65 -18.39 5.75
CA GLN A 218 -13.89 -18.88 4.39
C GLN A 218 -12.61 -19.30 3.69
N THR A 219 -12.71 -20.34 2.86
CA THR A 219 -11.63 -20.77 1.97
C THR A 219 -11.18 -19.64 1.06
N PHE A 220 -9.86 -19.48 0.95
CA PHE A 220 -9.28 -18.44 0.12
C PHE A 220 -9.05 -18.88 -1.32
N ALA A 221 -8.94 -17.88 -2.18
CA ALA A 221 -8.48 -18.06 -3.54
C ALA A 221 -7.02 -18.50 -3.53
N THR A 222 -6.70 -19.50 -4.33
CA THR A 222 -5.32 -19.89 -4.62
C THR A 222 -4.61 -18.80 -5.43
N GLY A 223 -3.28 -18.81 -5.43
CA GLY A 223 -2.47 -17.96 -6.30
C GLY A 223 -2.86 -18.08 -7.77
N ALA A 224 -3.14 -19.30 -8.25
CA ALA A 224 -3.57 -19.55 -9.63
C ALA A 224 -4.94 -18.93 -9.97
N GLU A 225 -5.92 -19.00 -9.06
CA GLU A 225 -7.21 -18.34 -9.25
C GLU A 225 -7.05 -16.82 -9.32
N PHE A 226 -6.22 -16.26 -8.43
CA PHE A 226 -5.95 -14.81 -8.42
C PHE A 226 -5.16 -14.35 -9.66
N GLU A 227 -4.20 -15.14 -10.13
CA GLU A 227 -3.47 -14.89 -11.38
C GLU A 227 -4.44 -14.74 -12.57
N GLY A 228 -5.49 -15.56 -12.65
CA GLY A 228 -6.53 -15.40 -13.67
C GLY A 228 -7.23 -14.03 -13.62
N ARG A 229 -7.47 -13.48 -12.42
CA ARG A 229 -8.01 -12.11 -12.25
C ARG A 229 -6.99 -11.05 -12.65
N HIS A 230 -5.73 -11.23 -12.28
CA HIS A 230 -4.64 -10.34 -12.66
C HIS A 230 -4.49 -10.27 -14.20
N ILE A 231 -4.40 -11.41 -14.89
CA ILE A 231 -4.30 -11.47 -16.36
C ILE A 231 -5.48 -10.74 -16.99
N SER A 232 -6.70 -10.96 -16.49
CA SER A 232 -7.89 -10.27 -16.97
C SER A 232 -7.79 -8.74 -16.87
N GLN A 233 -7.20 -8.19 -15.80
CA GLN A 233 -6.99 -6.74 -15.66
C GLN A 233 -5.83 -6.24 -16.53
N ARG A 234 -4.72 -7.00 -16.60
CA ARG A 234 -3.53 -6.67 -17.37
C ARG A 234 -3.82 -6.58 -18.86
N ASP A 235 -4.60 -7.52 -19.38
CA ASP A 235 -4.93 -7.61 -20.81
C ASP A 235 -5.83 -6.45 -21.30
N MET A 236 -6.42 -5.68 -20.37
CA MET A 236 -7.11 -4.43 -20.70
C MET A 236 -6.16 -3.29 -21.09
N LYS A 237 -4.86 -3.40 -20.79
CA LYS A 237 -3.80 -2.45 -21.16
C LYS A 237 -4.08 -1.01 -20.73
N GLU A 238 -4.59 -0.86 -19.51
CA GLU A 238 -4.98 0.45 -18.93
C GLU A 238 -3.81 1.19 -18.27
N PHE A 239 -2.68 0.51 -18.06
CA PHE A 239 -1.44 1.02 -17.46
C PHE A 239 -0.26 0.55 -18.30
N ARG A 240 0.91 1.18 -18.12
CA ARG A 240 2.15 0.80 -18.81
C ARG A 240 2.55 -0.63 -18.45
N ASP A 241 2.73 -0.85 -17.16
CA ASP A 241 2.92 -2.15 -16.54
C ASP A 241 1.97 -2.30 -15.34
N LEU A 242 1.61 -3.55 -15.03
CA LEU A 242 0.67 -3.86 -13.97
C LEU A 242 1.17 -5.00 -13.10
N MET A 243 1.18 -4.76 -11.79
CA MET A 243 1.18 -5.81 -10.78
C MET A 243 -0.17 -5.87 -10.08
N SER A 244 -0.52 -7.03 -9.56
CA SER A 244 -1.71 -7.18 -8.73
C SER A 244 -1.39 -7.96 -7.47
N ILE A 245 -1.93 -7.50 -6.34
CA ILE A 245 -1.69 -8.09 -5.03
C ILE A 245 -3.04 -8.48 -4.42
N ALA A 246 -3.16 -9.74 -4.04
CA ALA A 246 -4.21 -10.19 -3.13
C ALA A 246 -3.63 -10.31 -1.73
N LEU A 247 -4.30 -9.72 -0.74
CA LEU A 247 -4.04 -9.97 0.67
C LEU A 247 -5.28 -10.63 1.28
N GLN A 248 -5.12 -11.86 1.78
CA GLN A 248 -6.08 -12.45 2.69
C GLN A 248 -5.69 -12.19 4.14
N LYS A 249 -6.67 -11.76 4.93
CA LYS A 249 -6.59 -11.94 6.37
C LYS A 249 -7.93 -12.43 6.90
N ALA A 250 -7.90 -13.40 7.82
CA ALA A 250 -9.12 -13.90 8.47
C ALA A 250 -9.95 -12.73 9.05
N THR A 251 -9.34 -11.87 9.85
CA THR A 251 -10.02 -10.69 10.41
C THR A 251 -9.10 -9.48 10.50
N ILE A 252 -9.68 -8.28 10.34
CA ILE A 252 -9.03 -7.02 10.68
C ILE A 252 -8.67 -6.98 12.18
N GLN A 253 -9.53 -7.57 13.01
CA GLN A 253 -9.44 -7.52 14.47
C GLN A 253 -8.11 -8.08 14.98
N SER A 254 -7.59 -9.18 14.42
CA SER A 254 -6.30 -9.74 14.85
C SER A 254 -5.12 -8.77 14.70
N VAL A 255 -5.13 -7.91 13.67
CA VAL A 255 -4.07 -6.89 13.50
C VAL A 255 -4.26 -5.76 14.51
N VAL A 256 -5.51 -5.32 14.68
CA VAL A 256 -5.86 -4.26 15.63
C VAL A 256 -5.53 -4.68 17.06
N ASP A 257 -5.89 -5.90 17.47
CA ASP A 257 -5.61 -6.45 18.80
C ASP A 257 -4.11 -6.49 19.08
N PHE A 258 -3.33 -6.97 18.10
CA PHE A 258 -1.87 -6.94 18.21
C PHE A 258 -1.36 -5.50 18.43
N LEU A 259 -1.71 -4.57 17.53
CA LEU A 259 -1.23 -3.19 17.62
C LEU A 259 -1.68 -2.49 18.92
N ARG A 260 -2.90 -2.78 19.42
CA ARG A 260 -3.38 -2.25 20.70
C ARG A 260 -2.63 -2.83 21.89
N SER A 261 -2.37 -4.14 21.90
CA SER A 261 -1.63 -4.78 22.98
C SER A 261 -0.23 -4.19 23.17
N GLU A 262 0.34 -3.60 22.12
CA GLU A 262 1.65 -2.96 22.16
C GLU A 262 1.62 -1.56 22.78
N ILE A 263 0.46 -0.91 22.91
CA ILE A 263 0.32 0.39 23.60
C ILE A 263 0.39 0.22 25.12
N GLU A 264 -0.17 -0.87 25.63
CA GLU A 264 -0.33 -1.12 27.08
C GLU A 264 0.96 -1.61 27.76
N VAL A 265 1.94 -2.06 26.97
CA VAL A 265 3.23 -2.60 27.44
C VAL A 265 4.33 -1.52 27.47
N GLY A 266 4.02 -0.28 27.07
CA GLY A 266 4.97 0.85 26.94
C GLY A 266 5.01 1.82 28.10
#